data_AF-A0A023B540-F1
#
_entry.id   AF-A0A023B540-F1
#
_cell.length_a   1.000
_cell.length_b   1.000
_cell.length_c   1.000
_cell.angle_alpha   90.00
_cell.angle_beta   90.00
_cell.angle_gamma   90.00
#
_symmetry.space_group_name_H-M   'P 1'
#
loop_
_entity.id
_entity.type
_entity.pdbx_description
1 polymer ?
#
loop_
_entity_poly.entity_id
_entity_poly.type
_entity_poly.pdbx_seq_one_letter_code
_entity_poly.pdbx_strand_id
1 'polypeptide(L)' 'MRKPAFIFDGRLILDHEQLRQIGFYVKAIGKPNDIGRYDPLPGPVPR' A
#
# COMPACT_ATOMS: atom_id res chain seq x y z
N MET A 1 4.42 -7.87 -12.51
CA MET A 1 4.47 -6.46 -12.07
C MET A 1 5.92 -6.06 -11.85
N ARG A 2 6.32 -4.83 -12.23
CA ARG A 2 7.64 -4.30 -11.87
C ARG A 2 7.62 -3.89 -10.40
N LYS A 3 8.68 -4.22 -9.67
CA LYS A 3 8.88 -3.73 -8.30
C LYS A 3 9.48 -2.31 -8.36
N PRO A 4 9.12 -1.40 -7.44
CA PRO A 4 8.05 -1.51 -6.45
C PRO A 4 6.64 -1.58 -7.07
N ALA A 5 5.73 -2.35 -6.45
CA ALA A 5 4.38 -2.56 -6.98
C ALA A 5 3.36 -1.62 -6.31
N PHE A 6 2.60 -0.88 -7.11
CA PHE A 6 1.63 0.12 -6.65
C PHE A 6 0.20 -0.34 -6.95
N ILE A 7 -0.74 -0.02 -6.07
CA ILE A 7 -2.17 -0.27 -6.27
C ILE A 7 -3.00 0.92 -5.77
N PHE A 8 -4.01 1.29 -6.54
CA PHE A 8 -4.96 2.33 -6.20
C PHE A 8 -6.36 1.72 -6.06
N ASP A 9 -6.95 1.86 -4.87
CA ASP A 9 -8.31 1.41 -4.58
C ASP A 9 -9.30 2.58 -4.60
N GLY A 10 -9.98 2.74 -5.74
CA GLY A 10 -11.01 3.76 -5.90
C GLY A 10 -12.36 3.42 -5.28
N ARG A 11 -12.55 2.21 -4.73
CA ARG A 11 -13.85 1.71 -4.25
C ARG A 11 -13.85 1.23 -2.80
N LEU A 12 -12.70 1.20 -2.14
CA LEU A 12 -12.55 0.73 -0.75
C LEU A 12 -13.00 -0.73 -0.56
N ILE A 13 -12.70 -1.59 -1.54
CA ILE A 13 -13.10 -3.01 -1.53
C ILE A 13 -11.94 -3.96 -1.26
N LEU A 14 -10.70 -3.47 -1.24
CA LEU A 14 -9.51 -4.28 -1.02
C LEU A 14 -9.09 -4.29 0.45
N ASP A 15 -8.45 -5.38 0.87
CA ASP A 15 -7.76 -5.43 2.17
C ASP A 15 -6.41 -4.72 2.06
N HIS A 16 -6.34 -3.49 2.55
CA HIS A 16 -5.14 -2.67 2.45
C HIS A 16 -4.04 -3.10 3.43
N GLU A 17 -4.36 -3.79 4.52
CA GLU A 17 -3.35 -4.28 5.47
C GLU A 17 -2.61 -5.47 4.87
N GLN A 18 -3.35 -6.44 4.33
CA GLN A 18 -2.78 -7.59 3.66
C GLN A 18 -1.93 -7.17 2.45
N LEU A 19 -2.39 -6.21 1.64
CA LEU A 19 -1.64 -5.70 0.50
C LEU A 19 -0.33 -5.01 0.93
N ARG A 20 -0.31 -4.27 2.05
CA ARG A 20 0.91 -3.68 2.60
C ARG A 20 1.89 -4.76 3.10
N GLN A 21 1.39 -5.81 3.75
CA GLN A 21 2.21 -6.95 4.19
C GLN A 21 2.85 -7.70 3.01
N ILE A 22 2.14 -7.81 1.88
CA ILE A 22 2.68 -8.38 0.63
C ILE A 22 3.76 -7.46 0.02
N GLY A 23 3.73 -6.16 0.31
CA GLY A 23 4.70 -5.16 -0.17
C GLY A 23 4.16 -4.22 -1.26
N PHE A 24 2.83 -4.09 -1.38
CA PHE A 24 2.22 -3.09 -2.24
C PHE A 24 2.22 -1.70 -1.60
N TYR A 25 2.41 -0.69 -2.44
CA TYR A 25 2.09 0.70 -2.12
C TYR A 25 0.62 0.94 -2.43
N VAL A 26 -0.21 0.96 -1.39
CA VAL A 26 -1.67 1.10 -1.51
C VAL A 26 -2.07 2.56 -1.33
N LYS A 27 -2.86 3.10 -2.26
CA LYS A 27 -3.56 4.39 -2.11
C LYS A 27 -5.05 4.19 -2.29
N ALA A 28 -5.87 4.94 -1.57
CA ALA A 28 -7.32 4.83 -1.67
C ALA A 28 -8.04 6.17 -1.54
N ILE A 29 -9.20 6.30 -2.19
CA ILE A 29 -10.04 7.50 -2.10
C ILE A 29 -10.70 7.58 -0.72
N GLY A 30 -10.77 8.78 -0.13
CA GLY A 30 -11.50 9.01 1.13
C GLY A 30 -10.82 8.44 2.38
N LYS A 31 -9.68 7.77 2.22
CA LYS A 31 -8.75 7.52 3.32
C LYS A 31 -7.77 8.70 3.39
N PRO A 32 -7.40 9.18 4.59
CA PRO A 32 -6.26 10.08 4.68
C PRO A 32 -5.12 9.39 3.96
N ASN A 33 -4.53 10.05 2.96
CA ASN A 33 -3.21 9.64 2.54
C ASN A 33 -2.38 9.64 3.82
N ASP A 34 -1.45 8.70 3.97
CA ASP A 34 -0.47 8.72 5.05
C ASP A 34 0.52 9.91 4.85
N ILE A 35 0.04 11.09 4.42
CA ILE A 35 0.79 12.34 4.17
C ILE A 35 1.36 12.97 5.44
N GLY A 36 1.17 12.35 6.61
CA GLY A 36 1.79 12.76 7.88
C GLY A 36 2.75 11.73 8.48
N ARG A 37 2.79 10.50 7.94
CA ARG A 37 3.75 9.48 8.33
C ARG A 37 4.26 8.90 7.04
N TYR A 38 5.51 9.21 6.69
CA TYR A 38 6.25 8.45 5.69
C TYR A 38 5.91 6.97 5.94
N ASP A 39 5.07 6.37 5.10
CA ASP A 39 4.84 4.93 5.13
C ASP A 39 6.16 4.41 4.57
N PRO A 40 7.12 3.96 5.43
CA PRO A 40 8.41 3.58 4.94
C PRO A 40 8.17 2.51 3.88
N LEU A 41 8.90 2.59 2.76
CA LEU A 41 8.89 1.55 1.73
C LEU A 41 8.81 0.20 2.45
N PRO A 42 7.77 -0.64 2.22
CA PRO A 42 7.68 -1.93 2.90
C PRO A 42 9.04 -2.58 2.80
N GLY A 43 9.65 -2.80 3.96
CA GLY A 43 10.96 -3.41 4.04
C GLY A 43 10.96 -4.70 3.23
N PRO A 44 12.11 -5.17 2.75
CA PRO A 44 12.17 -6.42 2.01
C PRO A 44 11.42 -7.50 2.79
N VAL A 45 10.36 -8.05 2.19
CA VAL A 45 9.65 -9.20 2.75
C VAL A 45 10.70 -10.27 3.07
N PRO A 46 10.78 -10.78 4.32
CA PRO A 46 11.65 -11.89 4.63
C PRO A 46 11.31 -13.05 3.69
N ARG A 47 12.35 -13.63 3.09
CA ARG A 47 12.22 -14.75 2.15
C ARG A 47 11.65 -15.98 2.83
#